data_AF-A0A3C1MSR4-F1
#
_entry.id   AF-A0A3C1MSR4-F1
#
_cell.length_a   1.000
_cell.length_b   1.000
_cell.length_c   1.000
_cell.angle_alpha   90.00
_cell.angle_beta   90.00
_cell.angle_gamma   90.00
#
_symmetry.space_group_name_H-M   'P 1'
#
loop_
_entity.id
_entity.type
_entity.pdbx_description
1 polymer ?
#
loop_
_entity_poly.entity_id
_entity_poly.type
_entity_poly.pdbx_seq_one_letter_code
_entity_poly.pdbx_strand_id
1 'polypeptide(L)'
;MHITLADKSVEIRLSRAASTALSQRTAPLLAEMELLFSCLIRKKVRFSELNGENAMPVSDRLWVRFRPVMTRVCAMSSVADTPPLDDFPIVNARAYVPRWLSIDYRKGQWLGEFGY
;
A
#
# COMPACT_ATOMS: atom_id res chain seq x y z
N MET A 1 14.97 6.07 2.14
CA MET A 1 15.54 4.69 2.26
C MET A 1 14.99 3.84 1.13
N HIS A 2 15.60 2.70 0.77
CA HIS A 2 15.11 1.87 -0.34
C HIS A 2 14.85 0.43 0.11
N ILE A 3 13.80 -0.17 -0.44
CA ILE A 3 13.50 -1.61 -0.32
C ILE A 3 13.31 -2.23 -1.70
N THR A 4 13.37 -3.55 -1.79
CA THR A 4 13.04 -4.29 -3.01
C THR A 4 11.66 -4.92 -2.89
N LEU A 5 10.76 -4.62 -3.83
CA LEU A 5 9.45 -5.27 -3.99
C LEU A 5 9.38 -5.86 -5.41
N ALA A 6 9.19 -7.18 -5.52
CA ALA A 6 9.17 -7.89 -6.82
C ALA A 6 10.30 -7.45 -7.78
N ASP A 7 11.54 -7.47 -7.29
CA ASP A 7 12.76 -7.06 -8.00
C ASP A 7 12.80 -5.60 -8.49
N LYS A 8 12.02 -4.71 -7.85
CA LYS A 8 12.04 -3.27 -8.11
C LYS A 8 12.42 -2.52 -6.84
N SER A 9 13.33 -1.56 -6.98
CA SER A 9 13.68 -0.63 -5.89
C SER A 9 12.54 0.36 -5.69
N VAL A 10 12.08 0.48 -4.45
CA VAL A 10 11.05 1.43 -4.02
C VAL A 10 11.64 2.33 -2.96
N GLU A 11 11.58 3.64 -3.19
CA GLU A 11 12.00 4.65 -2.22
C GLU A 11 10.94 4.82 -1.14
N ILE A 12 11.30 4.63 0.12
CA ILE A 12 10.47 4.93 1.27
C ILE A 12 10.86 6.29 1.84
N ARG A 13 9.87 7.18 1.90
CA ARG A 13 9.94 8.54 2.43
C ARG A 13 9.08 8.62 3.68
N LEU A 14 9.69 8.97 4.81
CA LEU A 14 8.99 9.17 6.07
C LEU A 14 9.04 10.65 6.41
N SER A 15 7.90 11.24 6.76
CA SER A 15 7.91 12.54 7.41
C SER A 15 8.58 12.44 8.80
N ARG A 16 8.94 13.59 9.36
CA ARG A 16 9.43 13.64 10.74
C ARG A 16 8.38 13.11 11.72
N ALA A 17 7.11 13.45 11.52
CA ALA A 17 6.02 12.99 12.38
C ALA A 17 5.81 11.47 12.29
N ALA A 18 5.86 10.91 11.08
CA ALA A 18 5.80 9.45 10.87
C ALA A 18 6.97 8.73 11.55
N SER A 19 8.19 9.27 11.43
CA SER A 19 9.38 8.69 12.07
C SER A 19 9.25 8.65 13.59
N THR A 20 8.77 9.74 14.20
CA THR A 20 8.51 9.80 15.65
C THR A 20 7.38 8.86 16.06
N ALA A 21 6.28 8.81 15.31
CA ALA A 21 5.16 7.93 15.63
C ALA A 21 5.56 6.45 15.52
N LEU A 22 6.34 6.08 14.49
CA LEU A 22 6.88 4.72 14.36
C LEU A 22 7.77 4.37 15.54
N SER A 23 8.57 5.31 16.05
CA SER A 23 9.51 4.99 17.13
C SER A 23 8.85 4.69 18.48
N GLN A 24 7.58 5.06 18.64
CA GLN A 24 6.78 4.84 19.84
C GLN A 24 5.96 3.55 19.78
N ARG A 25 5.94 2.86 18.62
CA ARG A 25 5.18 1.63 18.44
C ARG A 25 5.89 0.44 19.07
N THR A 26 5.10 -0.44 19.69
CA THR A 26 5.53 -1.74 20.22
C THR A 26 5.35 -2.89 19.22
N ALA A 27 4.48 -2.71 18.23
CA ALA A 27 4.23 -3.68 17.15
C ALA A 27 4.52 -3.08 15.76
N PRO A 28 4.97 -3.88 14.79
CA PRO A 28 5.25 -3.39 13.44
C PRO A 28 3.99 -2.87 12.75
N LEU A 29 4.11 -1.70 12.11
CA LEU A 29 3.07 -1.16 11.24
C LEU A 29 3.21 -1.77 9.84
N LEU A 30 2.12 -2.29 9.29
CA LEU A 30 2.04 -2.65 7.88
C LEU A 30 1.48 -1.47 7.07
N ALA A 31 2.24 -0.99 6.09
CA ALA A 31 1.78 -0.08 5.04
C ALA A 31 1.54 -0.86 3.75
N GLU A 32 0.28 -1.07 3.40
CA GLU A 32 -0.13 -1.73 2.16
C GLU A 32 -0.44 -0.68 1.08
N MET A 33 0.29 -0.75 -0.03
CA MET A 33 -0.02 -0.01 -1.25
C MET A 33 -1.03 -0.79 -2.08
N GLU A 34 -2.30 -0.38 -2.03
CA GLU A 34 -3.40 -0.90 -2.83
C GLU A 34 -3.48 -0.14 -4.15
N LEU A 35 -3.31 -0.86 -5.26
CA LEU A 35 -3.56 -0.35 -6.60
C LEU A 35 -4.76 -1.07 -7.19
N LEU A 36 -5.91 -0.41 -7.20
CA LEU A 36 -7.15 -0.95 -7.75
C LEU A 36 -7.30 -0.54 -9.21
N PHE A 37 -7.32 -1.53 -10.09
CA PHE A 37 -7.70 -1.40 -11.49
C PHE A 37 -9.20 -1.67 -11.63
N SER A 38 -9.99 -0.61 -11.61
CA SER A 38 -11.41 -0.61 -12.00
C SER A 38 -11.61 0.29 -13.22
N CYS A 39 -12.78 0.92 -13.40
CA CYS A 39 -13.02 1.89 -14.47
C CYS A 39 -12.09 3.11 -14.35
N LEU A 40 -11.65 3.41 -13.14
CA LEU A 40 -10.63 4.39 -12.84
C LEU A 40 -9.58 3.75 -11.95
N ILE A 41 -8.31 4.07 -12.17
CA ILE A 41 -7.23 3.62 -11.31
C ILE A 41 -7.35 4.33 -9.96
N ARG A 42 -7.44 3.56 -8.88
CA ARG A 42 -7.41 4.08 -7.52
C ARG A 42 -6.14 3.61 -6.81
N LYS A 43 -5.44 4.57 -6.22
CA LYS A 43 -4.27 4.35 -5.36
C LYS A 43 -4.68 4.62 -3.92
N LYS A 44 -4.38 3.71 -3.00
CA LYS A 44 -4.59 3.92 -1.57
C LYS A 44 -3.49 3.26 -0.76
N VAL A 45 -2.99 3.95 0.26
CA VAL A 45 -2.17 3.32 1.29
C VAL A 45 -3.06 2.96 2.47
N ARG A 46 -3.04 1.69 2.87
CA ARG A 46 -3.74 1.19 4.05
C ARG A 46 -2.72 0.89 5.14
N PHE A 47 -3.10 1.18 6.37
CA PHE A 47 -2.27 0.95 7.55
C PHE A 47 -2.98 -0.02 8.48
N SER A 48 -2.29 -1.07 8.89
CA SER A 48 -2.79 -2.07 9.83
C SER A 48 -1.65 -2.64 10.67
N GLU A 49 -1.98 -3.42 11.69
CA GLU A 49 -1.00 -4.30 12.33
C GLU A 49 -0.55 -5.38 11.33
N LEU A 50 0.69 -5.85 11.48
CA LEU A 50 1.23 -6.91 10.64
C LEU A 50 0.49 -8.23 10.89
N ASN A 51 -0.26 -8.70 9.89
CA ASN A 51 -1.11 -9.89 10.00
C ASN A 51 -1.14 -10.76 8.73
N GLY A 52 -0.29 -10.49 7.73
CA GLY A 52 -0.38 -11.12 6.42
C GLY A 52 0.97 -11.45 5.78
N GLU A 53 0.89 -12.30 4.77
CA GLU A 53 2.02 -12.79 3.97
C GLU A 53 2.49 -11.73 2.94
N ASN A 54 3.70 -11.89 2.40
CA ASN A 54 4.30 -11.06 1.35
C ASN A 54 4.57 -9.57 1.70
N ALA A 55 4.70 -9.24 2.98
CA ALA A 55 5.21 -7.94 3.40
C ALA A 55 6.74 -7.96 3.50
N MET A 56 7.39 -6.90 3.04
CA MET A 56 8.84 -6.70 3.14
C MET A 56 9.16 -5.77 4.31
N PRO A 57 10.13 -6.13 5.17
CA PRO A 57 10.56 -5.25 6.24
C PRO A 57 11.31 -4.04 5.68
N VAL A 58 10.92 -2.84 6.12
CA VAL A 58 11.69 -1.60 5.94
C VAL A 58 12.56 -1.35 7.18
N SER A 59 12.03 -1.69 8.36
CA SER A 59 12.68 -1.68 9.66
C SER A 59 11.91 -2.61 10.62
N ASP A 60 12.40 -2.77 11.85
CA ASP A 60 11.70 -3.55 12.89
C ASP A 60 10.26 -3.08 13.14
N ARG A 61 9.95 -1.81 12.84
CA ARG A 61 8.65 -1.18 13.14
C ARG A 61 7.80 -0.84 11.92
N LEU A 62 8.32 -1.06 10.72
CA LEU A 62 7.62 -0.73 9.47
C LEU A 62 7.83 -1.83 8.44
N TRP A 63 6.72 -2.36 7.95
CA TRP A 63 6.65 -3.34 6.88
C TRP A 63 5.82 -2.76 5.75
N VAL A 64 6.18 -3.09 4.51
CA VAL A 64 5.51 -2.59 3.32
C VAL A 64 5.13 -3.75 2.43
N ARG A 65 3.92 -3.72 1.87
CA ARG A 65 3.51 -4.64 0.80
C ARG A 65 2.84 -3.90 -0.33
N PHE A 66 2.89 -4.49 -1.51
CA PHE A 66 2.17 -4.01 -2.68
C PHE A 66 1.09 -5.02 -3.06
N ARG A 67 -0.16 -4.56 -3.11
CA ARG A 67 -1.33 -5.37 -3.44
C ARG A 67 -2.07 -4.73 -4.62
N PRO A 68 -1.78 -5.15 -5.85
CA PRO A 68 -2.57 -4.74 -6.99
C PRO A 68 -3.83 -5.62 -7.08
N VAL A 69 -4.99 -5.00 -7.27
CA VAL A 69 -6.31 -5.66 -7.26
C VAL A 69 -7.07 -5.24 -8.53
N MET A 70 -7.87 -6.14 -9.11
CA MET A 70 -8.74 -5.85 -10.25
C MET A 70 -10.21 -6.08 -9.88
N THR A 71 -11.12 -5.23 -10.36
CA THR A 71 -12.57 -5.51 -10.26
C THR A 71 -13.06 -6.25 -11.50
N ARG A 72 -13.94 -7.24 -11.33
CA ARG A 72 -14.45 -8.11 -12.39
C ARG A 72 -15.24 -7.40 -13.50
N VAL A 73 -15.95 -6.30 -13.21
CA VAL A 73 -16.86 -5.65 -14.16
C VAL A 73 -16.98 -4.15 -13.88
N CYS A 74 -16.78 -3.32 -14.91
CA CYS A 74 -17.23 -1.94 -14.93
C CYS A 74 -18.72 -1.88 -15.25
N ALA A 75 -19.58 -1.94 -14.23
CA ALA A 75 -20.98 -1.53 -14.41
C ALA A 75 -21.07 -0.03 -14.10
N MET A 76 -21.12 0.83 -15.13
CA MET A 76 -21.51 2.25 -14.99
C MET A 76 -23.01 2.40 -14.67
N SER A 77 -23.58 1.53 -13.85
CA SER A 77 -25.01 1.49 -13.55
C SER A 77 -25.34 0.83 -12.21
N SER A 78 -24.70 1.23 -11.12
CA SER A 78 -25.28 1.02 -9.78
C SER A 78 -24.61 1.91 -8.75
N VAL A 79 -25.33 2.97 -8.36
CA VAL A 79 -25.14 3.70 -7.12
C VAL A 79 -25.68 2.82 -5.98
N ALA A 80 -24.96 1.76 -5.64
CA ALA A 80 -25.08 0.99 -4.40
C ALA A 80 -24.14 -0.21 -4.47
N ASP A 81 -23.42 -0.42 -3.38
CA ASP A 81 -22.54 -1.55 -3.07
C ASP A 81 -21.23 -1.71 -3.85
N THR A 82 -20.16 -1.76 -3.05
CA THR A 82 -18.79 -1.98 -3.52
C THR A 82 -18.74 -3.31 -4.25
N PRO A 83 -18.37 -3.35 -5.55
CA PRO A 83 -18.31 -4.61 -6.30
C PRO A 83 -17.30 -5.56 -5.63
N PRO A 84 -17.53 -6.89 -5.68
CA PRO A 84 -16.62 -7.86 -5.10
C PRO A 84 -15.21 -7.66 -5.69
N LEU A 85 -14.25 -7.47 -4.78
CA LEU A 85 -12.82 -7.38 -5.10
C LEU A 85 -12.29 -8.81 -5.22
N ASP A 86 -12.03 -9.24 -6.45
CA ASP A 86 -11.34 -10.51 -6.69
C ASP A 86 -9.84 -10.24 -6.82
N ASP A 87 -9.01 -10.98 -6.08
CA ASP A 87 -7.56 -11.01 -6.31
C ASP A 87 -7.30 -11.82 -7.60
N PHE A 88 -7.50 -11.21 -8.76
CA PHE A 88 -7.04 -11.82 -10.01
C PHE A 88 -5.50 -11.83 -10.03
N PRO A 89 -4.86 -12.96 -10.39
CA PRO A 89 -3.41 -12.98 -10.54
C PRO A 89 -3.05 -12.07 -11.70
N ILE A 90 -2.58 -10.86 -11.38
CA ILE A 90 -1.97 -10.00 -12.38
C ILE A 90 -0.75 -10.76 -12.91
N VAL A 91 -0.83 -11.17 -14.17
CA VAL A 91 0.20 -11.95 -14.87
C VAL A 91 1.59 -11.29 -14.77
N ASN A 92 1.63 -9.97 -14.55
CA ASN A 92 2.86 -9.22 -14.27
C ASN A 92 2.68 -8.14 -13.19
N ALA A 93 2.46 -8.53 -11.93
CA ALA A 93 2.39 -7.58 -10.80
C ALA A 93 3.63 -6.66 -10.70
N ARG A 94 4.80 -7.15 -11.14
CA ARG A 94 6.08 -6.42 -11.18
C ARG A 94 6.01 -5.14 -12.04
N ALA A 95 5.22 -5.12 -13.11
CA ALA A 95 5.08 -3.95 -13.97
C ALA A 95 4.45 -2.74 -13.26
N TYR A 96 3.71 -2.99 -12.18
CA TYR A 96 2.93 -1.99 -11.46
C TYR A 96 3.52 -1.64 -10.10
N VAL A 97 4.71 -2.14 -9.77
CA VAL A 97 5.38 -1.74 -8.52
C VAL A 97 5.73 -0.25 -8.60
N PRO A 98 5.31 0.56 -7.61
CA PRO A 98 5.60 1.99 -7.59
C PRO A 98 7.08 2.26 -7.36
N ARG A 99 7.54 3.47 -7.73
CA ARG A 99 8.92 3.93 -7.49
C ARG A 99 9.13 4.47 -6.09
N TRP A 100 8.08 4.99 -5.46
CA TRP A 100 8.18 5.58 -4.12
C TRP A 100 6.89 5.43 -3.31
N LEU A 101 7.04 5.39 -1.99
CA LEU A 101 5.99 5.43 -0.96
C LEU A 101 6.33 6.55 0.03
N SER A 102 5.40 7.48 0.22
CA SER A 102 5.47 8.53 1.24
C SER A 102 4.51 8.20 2.37
N ILE A 103 4.99 8.29 3.61
CA ILE A 103 4.20 8.06 4.82
C ILE A 103 4.33 9.28 5.74
N ASP A 104 3.18 9.77 6.20
CA ASP A 104 3.06 10.84 7.18
C ASP A 104 2.17 10.39 8.36
N TYR A 105 2.23 11.14 9.46
CA TYR A 105 1.41 10.94 10.62
C TYR A 105 0.87 12.27 11.14
N ARG A 106 -0.46 12.42 11.13
CA ARG A 106 -1.11 13.67 11.51
C ARG A 106 -2.39 13.37 12.28
N LYS A 107 -2.59 14.09 13.41
CA LYS A 107 -3.80 13.98 14.25
C LYS A 107 -4.16 12.53 14.64
N GLY A 108 -3.16 11.72 14.99
CA GLY A 108 -3.39 10.33 15.40
C GLY A 108 -3.60 9.34 14.25
N GLN A 109 -3.45 9.78 13.00
CA GLN A 109 -3.74 8.97 11.82
C GLN A 109 -2.53 8.86 10.90
N TRP A 110 -2.33 7.66 10.38
CA TRP A 110 -1.37 7.38 9.32
C TRP A 110 -1.92 7.82 7.97
N LEU A 111 -1.09 8.50 7.21
CA LEU A 111 -1.38 8.98 5.87
C LEU A 111 -0.32 8.44 4.95
N GLY A 112 -0.70 8.06 3.74
CA GLY A 112 0.27 7.54 2.79
C GLY A 112 -0.19 7.71 1.36
N GLU A 113 0.79 7.89 0.49
CA GLU A 113 0.63 8.00 -0.94
C GLU A 113 1.81 7.33 -1.64
N PHE A 114 1.58 6.83 -2.86
CA PHE A 114 2.62 6.21 -3.67
C PHE A 114 2.48 6.62 -5.14
N GLY A 115 3.60 6.49 -5.86
CA GLY A 115 3.68 6.91 -7.26
C GLY A 115 4.76 6.20 -8.06
N TYR A 116 4.85 6.57 -9.33
CA TYR A 116 5.72 5.99 -10.34
C TYR A 116 6.69 7.04 -10.87
#